data_AF-T1C3U5-F1
#
_entry.id   AF-T1C3U5-F1
#
_cell.length_a   1.000
_cell.length_b   1.000
_cell.length_c   1.000
_cell.angle_alpha   90.00
_cell.angle_beta   90.00
_cell.angle_gamma   90.00
#
_symmetry.space_group_name_H-M   'P 1'
#
loop_
_entity.id
_entity.type
_entity.pdbx_description
1 polymer ?
#
loop_
_entity_poly.entity_id
_entity_poly.type
_entity_poly.pdbx_seq_one_letter_code
_entity_poly.pdbx_strand_id
1 'polypeptide(L)'
;MPGLMNPGVPVPKSGMFTDLDIYLFKQGDHFRLYEKLGSHCITLEDVKGTWFSVWAPNAVSVSVIGEFNYWDATVNALCLRDDGSGIWEGFICVV
;
A
#
# COMPACT_ATOMS: atom_id res chain seq x y z
N MET A 1 24.24 6.39 13.36
CA MET A 1 23.72 6.99 12.11
C MET A 1 22.62 6.09 11.59
N PRO A 2 21.34 6.50 11.57
CA PRO A 2 20.31 5.71 10.91
C PRO A 2 20.41 5.95 9.40
N GLY A 3 20.48 4.85 8.67
CA GLY A 3 20.71 4.79 7.24
C GLY A 3 19.62 5.50 6.45
N LEU A 4 20.09 6.21 5.44
CA LEU A 4 19.34 6.88 4.41
C LEU A 4 18.31 5.92 3.79
N MET A 5 17.07 6.39 3.65
CA MET A 5 16.12 5.88 2.65
C MET A 5 16.88 5.72 1.34
N ASN A 6 17.08 4.48 0.87
CA ASN A 6 17.67 4.20 -0.42
C ASN A 6 16.64 4.54 -1.50
N PRO A 7 16.84 5.58 -2.34
CA PRO A 7 15.89 5.98 -3.38
C PRO A 7 15.90 5.04 -4.60
N GLY A 8 16.31 3.78 -4.42
CA GLY A 8 16.52 2.81 -5.49
C GLY A 8 16.11 1.38 -5.14
N VAL A 9 15.47 1.16 -3.99
CA VAL A 9 14.82 -0.14 -3.72
C VAL A 9 13.57 -0.20 -4.59
N PRO A 10 13.48 -1.14 -5.56
CA PRO A 10 12.24 -1.35 -6.29
C PRO A 10 11.21 -1.82 -5.26
N VAL A 11 10.25 -0.96 -4.92
CA VAL A 11 9.06 -1.41 -4.22
C VAL A 11 8.47 -2.53 -5.08
N PRO A 12 8.22 -3.73 -4.55
CA PRO A 12 7.74 -4.85 -5.35
C PRO A 12 6.52 -4.40 -6.16
N LYS A 13 6.64 -4.43 -7.50
CA LYS A 13 5.52 -4.15 -8.40
C LYS A 13 4.34 -5.10 -8.20
N SER A 14 4.58 -6.23 -7.54
CA SER A 14 3.54 -7.14 -7.11
C SER A 14 3.04 -6.69 -5.74
N GLY A 15 2.10 -5.75 -5.73
CA GLY A 15 1.27 -5.51 -4.56
C GLY A 15 0.64 -6.81 -4.04
N MET A 16 0.06 -6.77 -2.84
CA MET A 16 -0.60 -7.94 -2.25
C MET A 16 -1.74 -8.51 -3.12
N PHE A 17 -2.20 -7.75 -4.11
CA PHE A 17 -3.23 -8.12 -5.07
C PHE A 17 -2.66 -8.87 -6.27
N THR A 18 -3.17 -10.07 -6.49
CA THR A 18 -3.01 -10.80 -7.75
C THR A 18 -4.01 -10.30 -8.80
N ASP A 19 -3.79 -10.62 -10.08
CA ASP A 19 -4.73 -10.27 -11.16
C ASP A 19 -6.13 -10.87 -10.91
N LEU A 20 -6.20 -12.06 -10.31
CA LEU A 20 -7.47 -12.68 -9.93
C LEU A 20 -8.18 -11.90 -8.81
N ASP A 21 -7.43 -11.42 -7.82
CA ASP A 21 -7.99 -10.62 -6.74
C ASP A 21 -8.62 -9.34 -7.29
N ILE A 22 -7.95 -8.68 -8.24
CA ILE A 22 -8.46 -7.47 -8.90
C ILE A 22 -9.68 -7.78 -9.78
N TYR A 23 -9.65 -8.90 -10.50
CA TYR A 23 -10.80 -9.33 -11.32
C TYR A 23 -12.04 -9.58 -10.45
N LEU A 24 -11.91 -10.36 -9.38
CA LEU A 24 -13.00 -10.64 -8.44
C LEU A 24 -13.46 -9.36 -7.72
N PHE A 25 -12.53 -8.47 -7.39
CA PHE A 25 -12.85 -7.17 -6.80
C PHE A 25 -13.75 -6.33 -7.72
N LYS A 26 -13.39 -6.23 -9.01
CA LYS A 26 -14.18 -5.47 -10.00
C LYS A 26 -15.56 -6.08 -10.25
N GLN A 27 -15.73 -7.39 -10.06
CA GLN A 27 -17.02 -8.07 -10.17
C GLN A 27 -17.87 -7.96 -8.90
N GLY A 28 -17.27 -7.61 -7.76
CA GLY A 28 -17.94 -7.61 -6.45
C GLY A 28 -18.01 -8.98 -5.79
N ASP A 29 -17.30 -9.98 -6.33
CA ASP A 29 -17.35 -11.39 -5.88
C ASP A 29 -16.15 -11.78 -4.98
N HIS A 30 -15.33 -10.81 -4.57
CA HIS A 30 -14.18 -11.07 -3.71
C HIS A 30 -14.55 -11.10 -2.22
N PHE A 31 -15.07 -12.23 -1.73
CA PHE A 31 -15.50 -12.37 -0.33
C PHE A 31 -14.39 -12.22 0.72
N ARG A 32 -13.12 -12.44 0.33
CA ARG A 32 -11.94 -12.32 1.22
C ARG A 32 -11.15 -11.04 1.02
N LEU A 33 -11.78 -9.99 0.50
CA LEU A 33 -11.08 -8.76 0.12
C LEU A 33 -10.43 -8.05 1.32
N TYR A 34 -10.97 -8.27 2.52
CA TYR A 34 -10.41 -7.79 3.78
C TYR A 34 -8.99 -8.32 4.07
N GLU A 35 -8.56 -9.41 3.43
CA GLU A 35 -7.19 -9.93 3.56
C GLU A 35 -6.18 -9.14 2.72
N LYS A 36 -6.67 -8.26 1.84
CA LYS A 36 -5.87 -7.48 0.90
C LYS A 36 -6.01 -5.98 1.13
N LEU A 37 -7.22 -5.50 1.37
CA LEU A 37 -7.51 -4.12 1.76
C LEU A 37 -7.23 -3.90 3.25
N GLY A 38 -6.98 -2.64 3.62
CA GLY A 38 -6.67 -2.24 4.98
C GLY A 38 -5.16 -2.23 5.26
N SER A 39 -4.79 -2.52 6.50
CA SER A 39 -3.42 -2.49 6.99
C SER A 39 -2.95 -3.90 7.36
N HIS A 40 -1.90 -4.38 6.71
CA HIS A 40 -1.35 -5.72 6.91
C HIS A 40 0.12 -5.66 7.28
N CYS A 41 0.49 -6.17 8.46
CA CYS A 41 1.89 -6.23 8.86
C CYS A 41 2.61 -7.30 8.05
N ILE A 42 3.62 -6.90 7.29
CA ILE A 42 4.42 -7.78 6.44
C ILE A 42 5.91 -7.53 6.67
N THR A 43 6.73 -8.52 6.34
CA THR A 43 8.18 -8.36 6.26
C THR A 43 8.57 -8.35 4.79
N LEU A 44 9.16 -7.26 4.34
CA LEU A 44 9.66 -7.11 2.98
C LEU A 44 11.18 -6.97 3.02
N GLU A 45 11.90 -7.91 2.38
CA GLU A 45 13.38 -7.87 2.31
C GLU A 45 14.03 -7.66 3.69
N ASP A 46 13.59 -8.45 4.69
CA ASP A 46 14.00 -8.37 6.11
C ASP A 46 13.60 -7.08 6.85
N VAL A 47 12.90 -6.16 6.20
CA VAL A 47 12.32 -4.95 6.82
C VAL A 47 10.89 -5.23 7.25
N LYS A 48 10.63 -5.11 8.56
CA LYS A 48 9.26 -5.18 9.09
C LYS A 48 8.52 -3.87 8.82
N GLY A 49 7.28 -3.97 8.38
CA GLY A 49 6.44 -2.80 8.18
C GLY A 49 4.98 -3.18 8.00
N THR A 50 4.21 -2.21 7.56
CA THR A 50 2.77 -2.37 7.29
C THR A 50 2.49 -1.98 5.86
N TRP A 51 1.83 -2.89 5.14
CA TRP A 51 1.27 -2.63 3.84
C TRP A 51 -0.12 -2.02 4.00
N PHE A 52 -0.35 -0.87 3.39
CA PHE A 52 -1.63 -0.20 3.37
C PHE A 52 -2.24 -0.29 1.98
N SER A 53 -3.53 -0.62 1.91
CA SER A 53 -4.31 -0.73 0.69
C SER A 53 -5.69 -0.12 0.89
N VAL A 54 -6.10 0.83 0.06
CA VAL A 54 -7.41 1.47 0.15
C VAL A 54 -8.00 1.69 -1.24
N TRP A 55 -9.30 1.44 -1.37
CA TRP A 55 -10.03 1.76 -2.59
C TRP A 55 -10.51 3.21 -2.56
N ALA A 56 -9.98 4.03 -3.47
CA ALA A 56 -10.33 5.45 -3.57
C ALA A 56 -10.22 5.92 -5.04
N PRO A 57 -11.10 5.45 -5.94
CA PRO A 57 -10.96 5.64 -7.39
C PRO A 57 -11.02 7.10 -7.84
N ASN A 58 -11.69 7.95 -7.06
CA ASN A 58 -11.86 9.38 -7.35
C ASN A 58 -10.89 10.28 -6.57
N ALA A 59 -9.97 9.72 -5.79
CA ALA A 59 -9.00 10.50 -5.05
C ALA A 59 -7.92 11.06 -5.98
N VAL A 60 -7.46 12.29 -5.70
CA VAL A 60 -6.31 12.89 -6.41
C VAL A 60 -4.99 12.38 -5.84
N SER A 61 -4.95 12.15 -4.53
CA SER A 61 -3.80 11.62 -3.80
C SER A 61 -4.29 10.95 -2.52
N VAL A 62 -3.58 9.91 -2.08
CA VAL A 62 -3.83 9.26 -0.81
C VAL A 62 -2.52 9.14 -0.04
N SER A 63 -2.55 9.40 1.25
CA SER A 63 -1.38 9.31 2.13
C SER A 63 -1.79 8.73 3.48
N VAL A 64 -0.87 7.99 4.10
CA VAL A 64 -1.08 7.46 5.45
C VAL A 64 -0.48 8.42 6.46
N ILE A 65 -1.26 8.79 7.46
CA ILE A 65 -0.85 9.68 8.54
C ILE A 65 -1.07 9.03 9.89
N GLY A 66 -0.18 9.30 10.83
CA GLY A 66 -0.26 8.83 12.20
C GLY A 66 0.89 9.35 13.05
N GLU A 67 1.02 8.82 14.26
CA GLU A 67 2.09 9.22 15.18
C GLU A 67 3.49 9.00 14.59
N PHE A 68 3.66 7.91 13.83
CA PHE A 68 4.94 7.51 13.23
C PHE A 68 5.50 8.49 12.18
N ASN A 69 4.68 9.39 11.64
CA ASN A 69 5.12 10.45 10.74
C ASN A 69 4.73 11.84 11.22
N TYR A 70 4.51 12.02 12.53
CA TYR A 70 4.12 13.30 13.12
C TYR A 70 2.87 13.90 12.48
N TRP A 71 1.96 13.05 11.99
CA TRP A 71 0.76 13.45 11.25
C TRP A 71 1.03 14.23 9.95
N ASP A 72 2.22 14.06 9.36
CA ASP A 72 2.62 14.71 8.12
C ASP A 72 2.16 13.92 6.89
N ALA A 73 1.20 14.50 6.14
CA ALA A 73 0.63 13.91 4.93
C ALA A 73 1.63 13.80 3.76
N THR A 74 2.75 14.51 3.79
CA THR A 74 3.71 14.53 2.68
C THR A 74 4.69 13.37 2.70
N VAL A 75 4.83 12.69 3.85
CA VAL A 75 5.89 11.71 4.08
C VAL A 75 5.55 10.33 3.51
N ASN A 76 4.28 9.91 3.63
CA ASN A 76 3.86 8.54 3.29
C ASN A 76 2.71 8.53 2.28
N ALA A 77 2.98 9.00 1.06
CA ALA A 77 2.04 8.92 -0.05
C ALA A 77 1.91 7.47 -0.56
N LEU A 78 0.68 7.08 -0.89
CA LEU A 78 0.37 5.80 -1.54
C LEU A 78 0.43 5.94 -3.06
N CYS A 79 0.72 4.83 -3.73
CA CYS A 79 0.73 4.74 -5.19
C CYS A 79 -0.61 4.21 -5.68
N LEU A 80 -1.20 4.89 -6.68
CA LEU A 80 -2.34 4.35 -7.42
C LEU A 80 -1.89 3.16 -8.26
N ARG A 81 -2.67 2.07 -8.24
CA ARG A 81 -2.42 0.91 -9.09
C ARG A 81 -2.78 1.19 -10.55
N ASP A 82 -1.90 0.77 -11.47
CA ASP A 82 -2.06 0.95 -12.92
C ASP A 82 -3.04 -0.05 -13.58
N ASP A 83 -3.84 -0.77 -12.80
CA ASP A 83 -4.80 -1.79 -13.27
C ASP A 83 -6.23 -1.24 -13.46
N GLY A 84 -6.44 0.05 -13.21
CA GLY A 84 -7.75 0.71 -13.30
C GLY A 84 -8.75 0.26 -12.22
N SER A 85 -8.30 -0.39 -11.15
CA SER A 85 -9.15 -0.73 -9.98
C SER A 85 -9.48 0.49 -9.12
N GLY A 86 -8.65 1.54 -9.16
CA GLY A 86 -8.75 2.68 -8.24
C GLY A 86 -8.26 2.38 -6.82
N ILE A 87 -7.50 1.30 -6.65
CA ILE A 87 -6.86 0.94 -5.38
C ILE A 87 -5.52 1.67 -5.26
N TRP A 88 -5.30 2.25 -4.08
CA TRP A 88 -4.06 2.89 -3.66
C TRP A 88 -3.34 1.97 -2.69
N GLU A 89 -2.04 1.79 -2.88
CA GLU A 89 -1.23 0.90 -2.06
C GLU A 89 0.16 1.45 -1.72
N GLY A 90 0.74 0.98 -0.62
CA GLY A 90 2.08 1.40 -0.20
C GLY A 90 2.56 0.67 1.04
N PHE A 91 3.88 0.53 1.14
CA PHE A 91 4.55 -0.07 2.29
C PHE A 91 5.17 1.00 3.17
N ILE A 92 4.91 0.93 4.47
CA ILE A 92 5.50 1.81 5.46
C ILE A 92 6.35 0.96 6.39
N CYS A 93 7.66 1.20 6.40
CA CYS A 93 8.56 0.55 7.32
C CYS A 93 8.36 1.06 8.75
N VAL A 94 8.44 0.15 9.72
CA VAL A 94 8.54 0.52 11.12
C VAL A 94 10.03 0.45 11.47
N VAL A 95 10.66 1.60 11.66
CA VAL A 95 12.07 1.73 12.07
C VAL A 95 12.14 1.97 13.57
#